data_AF-A0A916AAH9-F1
#
_entry.id   AF-A0A916AAH9-F1
#
_cell.length_a   1.000
_cell.length_b   1.000
_cell.length_c   1.000
_cell.angle_alpha   90.00
_cell.angle_beta   90.00
_cell.angle_gamma   90.00
#
_symmetry.space_group_name_H-M   'P 1'
#
loop_
_entity.id
_entity.type
_entity.pdbx_description
1 polymer ?
#
loop_
_entity_poly.entity_id
_entity_poly.type
_entity_poly.pdbx_seq_one_letter_code
_entity_poly.pdbx_strand_id
1 'polypeptide(L)'
;MDLKVPIVISDELTDEVITSTALLNLASGEITRIEYQDYDADARGLPPHSDDYEFTSGTLSNDGKDVEFGVVVNRTTGQYSVSASELLEIKVRAAALFAGVSGKALLEKAESQQAAAPSGGRRKLH
;
A
#
# COMPACT_ATOMS: atom_id res chain seq x y z
N MET A 1 -0.82 12.45 -12.29
CA MET A 1 0.44 12.00 -11.65
C MET A 1 0.41 10.48 -11.66
N ASP A 2 1.41 9.84 -12.24
CA ASP A 2 1.56 8.38 -12.22
C ASP A 2 2.49 8.03 -11.05
N LEU A 3 1.94 7.98 -9.83
CA LEU A 3 2.70 7.83 -8.59
C LEU A 3 2.90 6.33 -8.30
N LYS A 4 3.93 5.73 -8.91
CA LYS A 4 4.29 4.33 -8.71
C LYS A 4 5.49 4.22 -7.76
N VAL A 5 5.39 3.34 -6.78
CA VAL A 5 6.46 3.08 -5.80
C VAL A 5 6.89 1.62 -5.84
N PRO A 6 8.19 1.32 -5.68
CA PRO A 6 8.66 -0.05 -5.56
C PRO A 6 8.18 -0.65 -4.24
N ILE A 7 7.76 -1.90 -4.30
CA ILE A 7 7.34 -2.71 -3.15
C ILE A 7 7.92 -4.12 -3.29
N VAL A 8 7.96 -4.83 -2.17
CA VAL A 8 8.14 -6.29 -2.14
C VAL A 8 6.79 -6.91 -1.85
N ILE A 9 6.44 -8.00 -2.53
CA ILE A 9 5.29 -8.83 -2.18
C ILE A 9 5.76 -10.23 -1.82
N SER A 10 5.04 -10.85 -0.90
CA SER A 10 5.25 -12.22 -0.46
C SER A 10 3.96 -12.99 -0.63
N ASP A 11 3.97 -13.98 -1.52
CA ASP A 11 2.91 -14.98 -1.63
C ASP A 11 3.20 -16.09 -0.62
N GLU A 12 2.32 -16.22 0.35
CA GLU A 12 2.42 -17.20 1.44
C GLU A 12 1.60 -18.43 1.02
N LEU A 13 2.32 -19.53 0.78
CA LEU A 13 1.76 -20.86 0.58
C LEU A 13 1.97 -21.65 1.88
N THR A 14 1.29 -22.78 2.02
CA THR A 14 1.36 -23.61 3.25
C THR A 14 2.80 -24.00 3.61
N ASP A 15 3.62 -24.34 2.61
CA ASP A 15 4.97 -24.88 2.81
C ASP A 15 6.10 -23.97 2.32
N GLU A 16 5.80 -22.89 1.59
CA GLU A 16 6.80 -22.00 1.01
C GLU A 16 6.33 -20.53 0.97
N VAL A 17 7.29 -19.62 0.99
CA VAL A 17 7.05 -18.19 0.77
C VAL A 17 7.75 -17.77 -0.50
N ILE A 18 7.01 -17.20 -1.44
CA ILE A 18 7.52 -16.75 -2.73
C ILE A 18 7.58 -15.23 -2.71
N THR A 19 8.80 -14.69 -2.81
CA THR A 19 9.04 -13.24 -2.76
C THR A 19 9.18 -12.66 -4.16
N SER A 20 8.62 -11.48 -4.38
CA SER A 20 8.72 -10.74 -5.64
C SER A 20 8.93 -9.26 -5.42
N THR A 21 9.62 -8.59 -6.35
CA THR A 21 9.57 -7.12 -6.44
C THR A 21 8.43 -6.69 -7.36
N ALA A 22 7.77 -5.58 -7.05
CA ALA A 22 6.68 -5.05 -7.86
C ALA A 22 6.58 -3.52 -7.77
N LEU A 23 5.70 -2.93 -8.59
CA LEU A 23 5.35 -1.51 -8.54
C LEU A 23 3.89 -1.33 -8.12
N LEU A 24 3.68 -0.63 -7.00
CA LEU A 24 2.36 -0.20 -6.54
C LEU A 24 2.01 1.17 -7.10
N ASN A 25 0.89 1.26 -7.81
CA ASN A 25 0.30 2.54 -8.20
C ASN A 25 -0.51 3.12 -7.04
N LEU A 26 0.00 4.18 -6.42
CA LEU A 26 -0.67 4.82 -5.29
C LEU A 26 -1.97 5.53 -5.69
N ALA A 27 -2.23 5.80 -6.98
CA ALA A 27 -3.51 6.38 -7.39
C ALA A 27 -4.64 5.34 -7.42
N SER A 28 -4.38 4.14 -7.92
CA SER A 28 -5.40 3.09 -8.17
C SER A 28 -5.36 1.92 -7.20
N GLY A 29 -4.22 1.68 -6.54
CA GLY A 29 -3.97 0.47 -5.77
C GLY A 29 -3.56 -0.74 -6.61
N GLU A 30 -3.37 -0.57 -7.91
CA GLU A 30 -2.93 -1.64 -8.80
C GLU A 30 -1.45 -1.98 -8.59
N ILE A 31 -1.12 -3.26 -8.57
CA ILE A 31 0.26 -3.75 -8.48
C ILE A 31 0.65 -4.34 -9.84
N THR A 32 1.79 -3.90 -10.37
CA THR A 32 2.27 -4.23 -11.71
C THR A 32 3.77 -4.52 -11.71
N ARG A 33 4.31 -5.03 -12.83
CA ARG A 33 5.74 -5.39 -12.98
C ARG A 33 6.23 -6.32 -11.87
N ILE A 34 5.49 -7.39 -11.64
CA ILE A 34 5.87 -8.42 -10.68
C ILE A 34 7.04 -9.20 -11.27
N GLU A 35 8.13 -9.24 -10.51
CA GLU A 35 9.35 -9.98 -10.82
C GLU A 35 9.63 -10.91 -9.64
N TYR A 36 9.37 -12.19 -9.86
CA TYR A 36 9.56 -13.24 -8.87
C TYR A 36 11.06 -13.48 -8.61
N GLN A 37 11.42 -13.71 -7.34
CA GLN A 37 12.77 -14.08 -6.93
C GLN A 37 12.84 -15.59 -6.79
N ASP A 38 13.78 -16.22 -7.53
CA ASP A 38 14.04 -17.67 -7.48
C ASP A 38 12.81 -18.56 -7.75
N TYR A 39 11.76 -18.02 -8.38
CA TYR A 39 10.54 -18.74 -8.73
C TYR A 39 10.23 -18.62 -10.23
N ASP A 40 10.16 -19.75 -10.90
CA ASP A 40 9.85 -19.86 -12.33
C ASP A 40 8.34 -19.99 -12.54
N ALA A 41 7.68 -18.85 -12.74
CA ALA A 41 6.22 -18.81 -12.95
C ALA A 41 5.78 -19.43 -14.29
N ASP A 42 6.65 -19.49 -15.29
CA ASP A 42 6.33 -20.10 -16.58
C ASP A 42 6.30 -21.63 -16.46
N ALA A 43 7.18 -22.20 -15.64
CA ALA A 43 7.21 -23.64 -15.37
C ALA A 43 6.26 -24.09 -14.26
N ARG A 44 6.08 -23.28 -13.20
CA ARG A 44 5.32 -23.64 -11.98
C ARG A 44 3.90 -23.07 -11.94
N GLY A 45 3.57 -22.11 -12.80
CA GLY A 45 2.33 -21.35 -12.73
C GLY A 45 2.44 -20.13 -11.80
N LEU A 46 1.33 -19.41 -11.61
CA LEU A 46 1.31 -18.28 -10.66
C LEU A 46 1.07 -18.79 -9.23
N PRO A 47 1.78 -18.28 -8.22
CA PRO A 47 1.61 -18.73 -6.83
C PRO A 47 0.15 -18.69 -6.33
N PRO A 48 -0.65 -17.64 -6.61
CA PRO A 48 -2.05 -17.57 -6.18
C PRO A 48 -2.98 -18.58 -6.85
N HIS A 49 -2.54 -19.24 -7.92
CA HIS A 49 -3.29 -20.31 -8.56
C HIS A 49 -3.02 -21.67 -7.92
N SER A 50 -2.04 -21.77 -7.03
CA SER A 50 -1.79 -22.98 -6.26
C SER A 50 -2.94 -23.29 -5.30
N ASP A 51 -3.12 -24.57 -4.99
CA ASP A 51 -4.15 -25.05 -4.06
C ASP A 51 -3.78 -24.83 -2.59
N ASP A 52 -2.50 -24.67 -2.30
CA ASP A 52 -1.92 -24.43 -0.97
C ASP A 52 -1.66 -22.94 -0.68
N TYR A 53 -2.11 -22.04 -1.57
CA TYR A 53 -2.04 -20.59 -1.37
C TYR A 53 -2.90 -20.15 -0.18
N GLU A 54 -2.31 -19.35 0.71
CA GLU A 54 -3.01 -18.79 1.87
C GLU A 54 -3.36 -17.32 1.65
N PHE A 55 -2.35 -16.46 1.44
CA PHE A 55 -2.53 -15.02 1.24
C PHE A 55 -1.30 -14.36 0.61
N THR A 56 -1.46 -13.11 0.16
CA THR A 56 -0.35 -12.27 -0.28
C THR A 56 -0.24 -11.06 0.63
N SER A 57 0.98 -10.74 1.04
CA SER A 57 1.31 -9.50 1.75
C SER A 57 2.26 -8.64 0.92
N GLY A 58 2.30 -7.34 1.22
CA GLY A 58 3.20 -6.40 0.59
C GLY A 58 3.93 -5.54 1.62
N THR A 59 5.16 -5.16 1.29
CA THR A 59 6.01 -4.30 2.11
C THR A 59 6.52 -3.12 1.27
N LEU A 60 6.33 -1.92 1.79
CA LEU A 60 6.94 -0.69 1.30
C LEU A 60 8.03 -0.24 2.29
N SER A 61 9.27 -0.20 1.83
CA SER A 61 10.42 0.19 2.65
C SER A 61 10.95 1.56 2.24
N ASN A 62 11.24 2.42 3.22
CA ASN A 62 11.97 3.67 3.00
C ASN A 62 12.79 4.04 4.24
N ASP A 63 14.09 4.32 4.05
CA ASP A 63 15.02 4.78 5.10
C ASP A 63 15.01 3.91 6.39
N GLY A 64 15.05 2.58 6.22
CA GLY A 64 15.06 1.61 7.31
C GLY A 64 13.73 1.47 8.06
N LYS A 65 12.63 1.98 7.50
CA LYS A 65 11.27 1.80 8.02
C LYS A 65 10.41 1.09 6.99
N ASP A 66 9.59 0.16 7.49
CA ASP A 66 8.74 -0.68 6.67
C ASP A 66 7.26 -0.43 6.97
N VAL A 67 6.45 -0.48 5.92
CA VAL A 67 4.99 -0.50 5.99
C VAL A 67 4.51 -1.77 5.30
N GLU A 68 4.04 -2.70 6.13
CA GLU A 68 3.36 -3.92 5.69
C GLU A 68 1.88 -3.64 5.43
N PHE A 69 1.33 -4.31 4.43
CA PHE A 69 -0.07 -4.20 4.02
C PHE A 69 -0.57 -5.48 3.37
N GLY A 70 -1.88 -5.72 3.45
CA GLY A 70 -2.52 -6.86 2.79
C GLY A 70 -2.69 -6.65 1.29
N VAL A 71 -2.45 -7.68 0.48
CA VAL A 71 -2.65 -7.66 -0.97
C VAL A 71 -3.84 -8.54 -1.34
N VAL A 72 -4.70 -8.01 -2.21
CA VAL A 72 -5.83 -8.72 -2.79
C VAL A 72 -5.45 -9.23 -4.16
N VAL A 73 -5.63 -10.53 -4.37
CA VAL A 73 -5.37 -11.19 -5.65
C VAL A 73 -6.67 -11.65 -6.29
N ASN A 74 -6.87 -11.26 -7.55
CA ASN A 74 -7.90 -11.86 -8.38
C ASN A 74 -7.37 -13.17 -8.95
N ARG A 75 -7.74 -14.31 -8.33
CA ARG A 75 -7.29 -15.65 -8.74
C ARG A 75 -7.76 -16.10 -10.13
N THR A 76 -8.70 -15.39 -10.75
CA THR A 76 -9.13 -15.70 -12.13
C THR A 76 -8.19 -15.04 -13.15
N THR A 77 -7.70 -13.83 -12.84
CA THR A 77 -6.88 -13.04 -13.77
C THR A 77 -5.41 -12.95 -13.38
N GLY A 78 -5.04 -13.40 -12.18
CA GLY A 78 -3.72 -13.24 -11.59
C GLY A 78 -3.37 -11.78 -11.21
N GLN A 79 -4.36 -10.88 -11.18
CA GLN A 79 -4.11 -9.46 -10.92
C GLN A 79 -3.98 -9.19 -9.42
N TYR A 80 -2.91 -8.49 -9.05
CA TYR A 80 -2.64 -8.07 -7.68
C TYR A 80 -3.07 -6.61 -7.48
N SER A 81 -3.64 -6.31 -6.34
CA SER A 81 -4.08 -4.98 -5.98
C SER A 81 -4.17 -4.80 -4.46
N VAL A 82 -4.23 -3.56 -4.00
CA VAL A 82 -4.57 -3.24 -2.61
C VAL A 82 -6.01 -2.74 -2.55
N SER A 83 -6.69 -3.06 -1.45
CA SER A 83 -8.03 -2.53 -1.20
C SER A 83 -7.99 -1.00 -1.04
N ALA A 84 -9.12 -0.33 -1.28
CA ALA A 84 -9.19 1.13 -1.13
C ALA A 84 -8.84 1.60 0.29
N SER A 85 -9.27 0.86 1.31
CA SER A 85 -8.96 1.16 2.72
C SER A 85 -7.46 1.02 2.98
N GLU A 86 -6.87 -0.09 2.53
CA GLU A 86 -5.44 -0.35 2.69
C GLU A 86 -4.60 0.71 1.97
N LEU A 87 -5.00 1.09 0.76
CA LEU A 87 -4.34 2.12 -0.03
C LEU A 87 -4.33 3.49 0.67
N LEU A 88 -5.39 3.83 1.39
CA LEU A 88 -5.44 5.06 2.19
C LEU A 88 -4.45 4.99 3.36
N GLU A 89 -4.36 3.84 4.05
CA GLU A 89 -3.41 3.64 5.13
C GLU A 89 -1.96 3.74 4.64
N ILE A 90 -1.65 3.08 3.52
CA ILE A 90 -0.32 3.14 2.89
C ILE A 90 0.04 4.60 2.57
N LYS A 91 -0.87 5.38 1.98
CA LYS A 91 -0.60 6.80 1.67
C LYS A 91 -0.27 7.61 2.92
N VAL A 92 -1.01 7.43 4.00
CA VAL A 92 -0.79 8.16 5.26
C VAL A 92 0.54 7.75 5.89
N ARG A 93 0.82 6.45 5.98
CA ARG A 93 2.06 5.92 6.57
C ARG A 93 3.27 6.27 5.70
N ALA A 94 3.17 6.11 4.38
CA ALA A 94 4.22 6.47 3.43
C ALA A 94 4.50 7.97 3.44
N ALA A 95 3.49 8.85 3.53
CA ALA A 95 3.73 10.28 3.69
C ALA A 95 4.56 10.58 4.95
N ALA A 96 4.32 9.87 6.05
CA ALA A 96 5.15 9.95 7.24
C ALA A 96 6.58 9.40 7.01
N LEU A 97 6.71 8.28 6.28
CA LEU A 97 8.00 7.72 5.90
C LEU A 97 8.84 8.69 5.06
N PHE A 98 8.23 9.31 4.04
CA PHE A 98 8.91 10.17 3.08
C PHE A 98 9.12 11.60 3.59
N ALA A 99 8.24 12.11 4.45
CA ALA A 99 8.41 13.44 5.04
C ALA A 99 9.41 13.45 6.22
N GLY A 100 9.87 12.27 6.68
CA GLY A 100 10.71 12.15 7.87
C GLY A 100 10.01 12.58 9.16
N VAL A 101 8.70 12.77 9.13
CA VAL A 101 7.88 13.22 10.27
C VAL A 101 7.06 12.05 10.76
N SER A 102 7.05 11.79 12.07
CA SER A 102 6.23 10.72 12.65
C SER A 102 4.75 10.91 12.28
N GLY A 103 4.04 9.83 11.93
CA GLY A 103 2.63 9.89 11.49
C GLY A 103 1.70 10.62 12.48
N LYS A 104 2.05 10.63 13.76
CA LYS A 104 1.38 11.39 14.80
C LYS A 104 1.37 12.91 14.54
N ALA A 105 2.45 13.48 14.02
CA ALA A 105 2.53 14.90 13.70
C ALA A 105 1.70 15.28 12.46
N LEU A 106 1.49 14.35 11.51
CA LEU A 106 0.63 14.58 10.35
C LEU A 106 -0.85 14.49 10.72
N LEU A 107 -1.21 13.55 11.60
CA LEU A 107 -2.56 13.44 12.18
C LEU A 107 -2.93 14.68 13.02
N GLU A 108 -2.05 15.13 13.91
CA GLU A 108 -2.27 16.37 14.70
C GLU A 108 -2.39 17.62 13.79
N LYS A 109 -1.67 17.66 12.66
CA LYS A 109 -1.75 18.76 11.69
C LYS A 109 -3.04 18.73 10.87
N ALA A 110 -3.57 17.54 10.57
CA ALA A 110 -4.87 17.38 9.91
C ALA A 110 -6.03 17.78 10.83
N GLU A 111 -5.98 17.41 12.11
CA GLU A 111 -6.98 17.78 13.12
C GLU A 111 -6.98 19.30 13.39
N SER A 112 -5.80 19.91 13.46
CA SER A 112 -5.66 21.37 13.66
C SER A 112 -6.06 22.19 12.42
N GLN A 113 -5.96 21.65 11.21
CA GLN A 113 -6.50 22.30 10.00
C GLN A 113 -8.03 22.22 9.90
N GLN A 114 -8.64 21.16 10.45
CA GLN A 114 -10.10 21.00 10.48
C GLN A 114 -10.78 21.89 11.53
N ALA A 115 -10.07 22.24 12.61
CA ALA A 115 -10.52 23.19 13.64
C ALA A 115 -10.43 24.67 13.21
N ALA A 116 -9.75 24.98 12.09
CA ALA A 116 -9.46 26.35 11.65
C ALA A 116 -10.40 26.88 10.55
N ALA A 117 -11.59 26.31 10.37
CA ALA A 117 -12.61 26.92 9.52
C ALA A 117 -13.16 28.21 10.19
N PRO A 118 -13.00 29.40 9.59
CA PRO A 118 -13.49 30.63 10.21
C PRO A 118 -15.03 30.69 10.07
N SER A 119 -15.75 30.53 11.19
CA SER A 119 -17.16 30.85 11.25
C SER A 119 -17.37 32.35 10.98
N GLY A 120 -18.02 32.65 9.86
CA GLY A 120 -18.27 34.00 9.35
C GLY A 120 -18.85 34.96 10.39
N GLY A 121 -18.34 36.18 10.37
CA GLY A 121 -18.61 37.23 11.34
C GLY A 121 -20.08 37.70 11.40
N ARG A 122 -20.56 37.92 12.62
CA ARG A 122 -21.70 38.79 12.92
C ARG A 122 -21.18 40.12 13.46
N ARG A 123 -21.13 41.15 12.61
CA ARG A 123 -21.04 42.55 13.09
C ARG A 123 -22.46 43.05 13.34
N LYS A 124 -22.85 43.20 14.61
CA LYS A 124 -23.98 44.05 15.02
C LYS A 124 -23.55 45.51 14.91
N LEU A 125 -24.33 46.32 14.19
CA LEU A 125 -24.27 47.77 14.23
C LEU A 125 -25.29 48.25 15.28
N HIS A 126 -24.82 49.12 16.19
CA HIS A 126 -25.61 50.00 17.04
C HIS A 126 -25.61 51.39 16.41
#